data_AF-A0A2U8WCK9-F1
#
_entry.id   AF-A0A2U8WCK9-F1
#
_cell.length_a   1.000
_cell.length_b   1.000
_cell.length_c   1.000
_cell.angle_alpha   90.00
_cell.angle_beta   90.00
_cell.angle_gamma   90.00
#
_symmetry.space_group_name_H-M   'P 1'
#
loop_
_entity.id
_entity.type
_entity.pdbx_description
1 polymer ?
#
loop_
_entity_poly.entity_id
_entity_poly.type
_entity_poly.pdbx_seq_one_letter_code
_entity_poly.pdbx_strand_id
1 'polypeptide(L)'
;MKRLGPFQDFAQGELRNPVIHPLASAPSSPKVGQDYTNTSTGVRYTWNGAAWRPHDAAALTDGSIPIAALATNPLSRANHTGTQTASTISDLATVVQGYSLSAFAAPTANVSCGGFKITNLADPTNAQEAATKNYVDGAVQSAAAGIDSKPSVRLVATSNITLSGLSALDGVTPVAGDRILATAQTTTSQNGVYVAASGAWTRATDADQTGEITPGAFWFVEEGTTYGKTQWRVNNTGTITLGTTAITIVQFGAAAAYTAGSNGGLQLVGNAFSVLLPSASGLQTTASGLSILLTSTSGLTYTASGLSLLLPANSGLAQSASGLTIDTTSTIATARITSGIITGDGTTVTFTITHNLNTKRIVPAFRDSSDIGVDIDWTAATVNTMTVTFGTAPANGTTYSVAITG
;
A
#
# COMPACT_ATOMS: atom_id res chain seq x y z
N MET A 1 -21.35 -77.90 -103.30
CA MET A 1 -20.35 -77.20 -102.46
C MET A 1 -20.41 -75.71 -102.76
N LYS A 2 -20.92 -74.88 -101.84
CA LYS A 2 -20.87 -73.42 -101.98
C LYS A 2 -19.39 -73.03 -101.91
N ARG A 3 -18.85 -72.44 -102.99
CA ARG A 3 -17.50 -71.89 -103.04
C ARG A 3 -17.32 -70.93 -101.87
N LEU A 4 -16.32 -71.19 -101.03
CA LEU A 4 -15.74 -70.17 -100.16
C LEU A 4 -15.26 -69.05 -101.11
N GLY A 5 -15.89 -67.88 -101.04
CA GLY A 5 -15.58 -66.75 -101.92
C GLY A 5 -14.16 -66.21 -101.71
N PRO A 6 -13.77 -65.08 -102.32
CA PRO A 6 -12.43 -64.49 -102.24
C PRO A 6 -12.02 -63.99 -100.84
N PHE A 7 -12.79 -64.36 -99.82
CA PHE A 7 -12.70 -63.88 -98.45
C PHE A 7 -11.86 -64.80 -97.55
N GLN A 8 -11.32 -65.91 -98.08
CA GLN A 8 -10.50 -66.83 -97.32
C GLN A 8 -9.18 -67.07 -98.05
N ASP A 9 -8.09 -66.57 -97.46
CA ASP A 9 -6.75 -66.69 -98.00
C ASP A 9 -6.01 -67.82 -97.26
N PHE A 10 -5.96 -68.98 -97.90
CA PHE A 10 -5.29 -70.16 -97.32
C PHE A 10 -3.76 -70.07 -97.35
N ALA A 11 -3.18 -69.17 -98.13
CA ALA A 11 -1.73 -68.98 -98.17
C ALA A 11 -1.24 -68.15 -96.98
N GLN A 12 -2.03 -67.16 -96.55
CA GLN A 12 -1.72 -66.32 -95.38
C GLN A 12 -2.42 -66.78 -94.09
N GLY A 13 -3.42 -67.66 -94.18
CA GLY A 13 -4.16 -68.17 -93.02
C GLY A 13 -5.20 -67.19 -92.49
N GLU A 14 -5.69 -66.27 -93.34
CA GLU A 14 -6.54 -65.14 -92.92
C GLU A 14 -7.94 -65.19 -93.55
N LEU A 15 -8.91 -64.62 -92.82
CA LEU A 15 -10.24 -64.28 -93.36
C LEU A 15 -10.25 -62.78 -93.68
N ARG A 16 -10.59 -62.43 -94.92
CA ARG A 16 -10.67 -61.05 -95.41
C ARG A 16 -12.11 -60.54 -95.34
N ASN A 17 -12.28 -59.37 -94.70
CA ASN A 17 -13.57 -58.72 -94.44
C ASN A 17 -14.66 -59.64 -93.84
N PRO A 18 -14.34 -60.43 -92.78
CA PRO A 18 -15.30 -61.35 -92.22
C PRO A 18 -16.39 -60.60 -91.46
N VAL A 19 -17.65 -60.92 -91.78
CA VAL A 19 -18.79 -60.64 -90.88
C VAL A 19 -18.93 -61.85 -89.96
N ILE A 20 -18.59 -61.65 -88.69
CA ILE A 20 -18.68 -62.69 -87.67
C ILE A 20 -20.15 -62.84 -87.24
N HIS A 21 -20.64 -64.08 -87.23
CA HIS A 21 -22.03 -64.51 -86.99
C HIS A 21 -22.94 -63.44 -86.34
N PRO A 22 -23.65 -62.64 -87.15
CA PRO A 22 -24.44 -61.52 -86.66
C PRO A 22 -25.77 -62.04 -86.10
N LEU A 23 -25.99 -61.91 -84.80
CA LEU A 23 -27.21 -62.36 -84.13
C LEU A 23 -27.74 -61.29 -83.17
N ALA A 24 -29.06 -61.22 -83.02
CA ALA A 24 -29.71 -60.33 -82.05
C ALA A 24 -29.54 -60.79 -80.58
N SER A 25 -29.26 -62.08 -80.37
CA SER A 25 -29.04 -62.69 -79.05
C SER A 25 -28.01 -63.81 -79.12
N ALA A 26 -27.48 -64.18 -77.96
CA ALA A 26 -26.45 -65.20 -77.86
C ALA A 26 -26.98 -66.60 -78.26
N PRO A 27 -26.20 -67.41 -78.99
CA PRO A 27 -26.54 -68.80 -79.27
C PRO A 27 -26.81 -69.61 -77.98
N SER A 28 -27.91 -70.39 -77.97
CA SER A 28 -28.38 -71.17 -76.83
C SER A 28 -27.64 -72.50 -76.61
N SER A 29 -26.85 -72.95 -77.59
CA SER A 29 -26.01 -74.16 -77.50
C SER A 29 -24.62 -73.89 -78.06
N PRO A 30 -23.82 -73.06 -77.37
CA PRO A 30 -22.53 -72.60 -77.87
C PRO A 30 -21.45 -73.67 -77.80
N LYS A 31 -20.45 -73.58 -78.68
CA LYS A 31 -19.21 -74.37 -78.61
C LYS A 31 -18.06 -73.53 -78.09
N VAL A 32 -17.12 -74.13 -77.35
CA VAL A 32 -15.92 -73.43 -76.86
C VAL A 32 -15.18 -72.80 -78.04
N GLY A 33 -14.83 -71.52 -77.92
CA GLY A 33 -14.19 -70.74 -78.97
C GLY A 33 -15.13 -70.21 -80.05
N GLN A 34 -16.44 -70.47 -79.96
CA GLN A 34 -17.40 -69.91 -80.90
C GLN A 34 -17.49 -68.40 -80.73
N ASP A 35 -17.52 -67.68 -81.85
CA ASP A 35 -17.72 -66.24 -81.89
C ASP A 35 -19.08 -65.86 -82.48
N TYR A 36 -19.68 -64.79 -81.94
CA TYR A 36 -20.79 -64.10 -82.57
C TYR A 36 -20.70 -62.59 -82.33
N THR A 37 -21.31 -61.81 -83.22
CA THR A 37 -21.46 -60.37 -83.03
C THR A 37 -22.91 -60.08 -82.69
N ASN A 38 -23.14 -59.45 -81.55
CA ASN A 38 -24.48 -59.03 -81.16
C ASN A 38 -24.88 -57.83 -82.03
N THR A 39 -25.88 -57.99 -82.89
CA THR A 39 -26.31 -56.93 -83.83
C THR A 39 -26.98 -55.75 -83.14
N SER A 40 -27.47 -55.92 -81.92
CA SER A 40 -28.12 -54.87 -81.14
C SER A 40 -27.10 -53.95 -80.45
N THR A 41 -25.92 -54.46 -80.09
CA THR A 41 -24.87 -53.71 -79.39
C THR A 41 -23.61 -53.48 -80.22
N GLY A 42 -23.44 -54.21 -81.33
CA GLY A 42 -22.22 -54.20 -82.15
C GLY A 42 -21.02 -54.94 -81.54
N VAL A 43 -21.17 -55.52 -80.35
CA VAL A 43 -20.07 -56.15 -79.61
C VAL A 43 -19.89 -57.61 -80.04
N ARG A 44 -18.64 -58.02 -80.28
CA ARG A 44 -18.27 -59.41 -80.51
C ARG A 44 -18.09 -60.14 -79.18
N TYR A 45 -18.56 -61.38 -79.12
CA TYR A 45 -18.39 -62.27 -77.96
C TYR A 45 -17.77 -63.60 -78.39
N THR A 46 -16.92 -64.17 -77.53
CA THR A 46 -16.45 -65.57 -77.63
C THR A 46 -17.03 -66.40 -76.49
N TRP A 47 -17.51 -67.61 -76.77
CA TRP A 47 -17.86 -68.56 -75.73
C TRP A 47 -16.61 -69.21 -75.15
N ASN A 48 -16.33 -68.98 -73.87
CA ASN A 48 -15.13 -69.52 -73.22
C ASN A 48 -15.33 -70.93 -72.61
N GLY A 49 -16.51 -71.53 -72.79
CA GLY A 49 -16.89 -72.81 -72.16
C GLY A 49 -17.86 -72.68 -70.99
N ALA A 50 -17.99 -71.49 -70.40
CA ALA A 50 -18.91 -71.21 -69.29
C ALA A 50 -19.79 -69.99 -69.53
N ALA A 51 -19.27 -68.96 -70.20
CA ALA A 51 -19.98 -67.72 -70.48
C ALA A 51 -19.55 -67.11 -71.82
N TRP A 52 -20.43 -66.29 -72.40
CA TRP A 52 -20.09 -65.43 -73.53
C TRP A 52 -19.28 -64.24 -73.03
N ARG A 53 -18.00 -64.19 -73.44
CA ARG A 53 -17.06 -63.13 -73.07
C ARG A 53 -17.00 -62.08 -74.18
N PRO A 54 -17.38 -60.82 -73.92
CA PRO A 54 -17.24 -59.77 -74.91
C PRO A 54 -15.77 -59.46 -75.19
N HIS A 55 -15.49 -59.01 -76.40
CA HIS A 55 -14.19 -58.52 -76.83
C HIS A 55 -13.98 -57.06 -76.46
N ASP A 56 -15.05 -56.38 -76.06
CA ASP A 56 -15.03 -55.04 -75.50
C ASP A 56 -15.12 -55.12 -73.97
N ALA A 57 -14.13 -54.55 -73.29
CA ALA A 57 -14.11 -54.48 -71.83
C ALA A 57 -15.29 -53.67 -71.27
N ALA A 58 -15.78 -52.66 -71.99
CA ALA A 58 -16.95 -51.87 -71.57
C ALA A 58 -18.25 -52.70 -71.58
N ALA A 59 -18.29 -53.83 -72.29
CA ALA A 59 -19.43 -54.73 -72.34
C ALA A 59 -19.35 -55.88 -71.32
N LEU A 60 -18.28 -55.95 -70.49
CA LEU A 60 -18.17 -56.91 -69.38
C LEU A 60 -19.04 -56.43 -68.21
N THR A 61 -20.07 -57.20 -67.86
CA THR A 61 -21.01 -56.84 -66.78
C THR A 61 -20.72 -57.53 -65.45
N ASP A 62 -19.73 -58.44 -65.39
CA ASP A 62 -19.44 -59.27 -64.21
C ASP A 62 -18.26 -58.77 -63.37
N GLY A 63 -17.66 -57.62 -63.72
CA GLY A 63 -16.56 -57.01 -62.97
C GLY A 63 -15.27 -57.83 -62.96
N SER A 64 -15.13 -58.81 -63.84
CA SER A 64 -14.03 -59.79 -63.83
C SER A 64 -12.67 -59.28 -64.33
N ILE A 65 -12.54 -57.99 -64.70
CA ILE A 65 -11.25 -57.41 -65.12
C ILE A 65 -10.32 -57.37 -63.90
N PRO A 66 -9.22 -58.15 -63.88
CA PRO A 66 -8.30 -58.15 -62.75
C PRO A 66 -7.62 -56.80 -62.59
N ILE A 67 -7.36 -56.35 -61.35
CA ILE A 67 -6.65 -55.09 -61.07
C ILE A 67 -5.29 -55.02 -61.80
N ALA A 68 -4.60 -56.15 -61.94
CA ALA A 68 -3.32 -56.24 -62.66
C ALA A 68 -3.42 -55.94 -64.17
N ALA A 69 -4.63 -56.00 -64.75
CA ALA A 69 -4.87 -55.67 -66.15
C ALA A 69 -5.20 -54.18 -66.37
N LEU A 70 -5.41 -53.40 -65.29
CA LEU A 70 -5.60 -51.96 -65.39
C LEU A 70 -4.23 -51.26 -65.42
N ALA A 71 -4.09 -50.25 -66.28
CA ALA A 71 -2.87 -49.43 -66.38
C ALA A 71 -2.54 -48.68 -65.07
N THR A 72 -3.53 -48.50 -64.20
CA THR A 72 -3.35 -47.85 -62.89
C THR A 72 -4.19 -48.59 -61.86
N ASN A 73 -3.55 -49.04 -60.77
CA ASN A 73 -4.25 -49.69 -59.67
C ASN A 73 -5.11 -48.65 -58.91
N PRO A 74 -6.44 -48.76 -58.92
CA PRO A 74 -7.32 -47.79 -58.27
C PRO A 74 -7.29 -47.88 -56.73
N LEU A 75 -6.72 -48.93 -56.14
CA LEU A 75 -6.60 -49.10 -54.68
C LEU A 75 -5.31 -48.53 -54.09
N SER A 76 -4.33 -48.17 -54.93
CA SER A 76 -3.11 -47.53 -54.46
C SER A 76 -3.40 -46.07 -54.10
N ARG A 77 -3.21 -45.70 -52.83
CA ARG A 77 -3.39 -44.31 -52.37
C ARG A 77 -2.45 -43.33 -53.10
N ALA A 78 -1.28 -43.79 -53.54
CA ALA A 78 -0.36 -42.97 -54.35
C ALA A 78 -0.97 -42.57 -55.70
N ASN A 79 -1.94 -43.33 -56.21
CA ASN A 79 -2.65 -43.03 -57.46
C ASN A 79 -3.88 -42.14 -57.25
N HIS A 80 -4.26 -41.86 -56.00
CA HIS A 80 -5.36 -40.95 -55.65
C HIS A 80 -4.88 -39.50 -55.75
N THR A 81 -4.62 -39.05 -56.98
CA THR A 81 -4.28 -37.65 -57.27
C THR A 81 -5.55 -36.80 -57.38
N GLY A 82 -5.51 -35.54 -56.92
CA GLY A 82 -6.66 -34.63 -56.92
C GLY A 82 -7.44 -34.59 -55.60
N THR A 83 -8.63 -33.97 -55.62
CA THR A 83 -9.47 -33.77 -54.43
C THR A 83 -10.31 -35.01 -54.13
N GLN A 84 -10.06 -35.64 -52.99
CA GLN A 84 -10.98 -36.63 -52.42
C GLN A 84 -11.92 -35.94 -51.43
N THR A 85 -13.21 -35.90 -51.76
CA THR A 85 -14.22 -35.36 -50.85
C THR A 85 -14.36 -36.24 -49.62
N ALA A 86 -14.56 -35.65 -48.43
CA ALA A 86 -14.76 -36.41 -47.20
C ALA A 86 -15.85 -37.51 -47.31
N SER A 87 -16.89 -37.27 -48.11
CA SER A 87 -18.00 -38.21 -48.37
C SER A 87 -17.59 -39.50 -49.08
N THR A 88 -16.43 -39.55 -49.76
CA THR A 88 -15.93 -40.77 -50.42
C THR A 88 -15.06 -41.62 -49.50
N ILE A 89 -14.85 -41.20 -48.24
CA ILE A 89 -14.04 -41.90 -47.24
C ILE A 89 -14.97 -42.33 -46.11
N SER A 90 -15.41 -43.59 -46.15
CA SER A 90 -16.48 -44.11 -45.28
C SER A 90 -16.16 -44.08 -43.78
N ASP A 91 -14.88 -44.10 -43.41
CA ASP A 91 -14.41 -44.16 -42.02
C ASP A 91 -13.76 -42.86 -41.52
N LEU A 92 -13.72 -41.80 -42.34
CA LEU A 92 -12.98 -40.58 -42.02
C LEU A 92 -13.40 -39.98 -40.67
N ALA A 93 -14.71 -39.88 -40.43
CA ALA A 93 -15.24 -39.34 -39.18
C ALA A 93 -14.82 -40.19 -37.97
N THR A 94 -14.90 -41.51 -38.08
CA THR A 94 -14.52 -42.45 -37.03
C THR A 94 -13.03 -42.36 -36.71
N VAL A 95 -12.18 -42.31 -37.74
CA VAL A 95 -10.73 -42.21 -37.58
C VAL A 95 -10.35 -40.86 -36.96
N VAL A 96 -10.90 -39.75 -37.45
CA VAL A 96 -10.58 -38.40 -36.95
C VAL A 96 -11.04 -38.19 -35.51
N GLN A 97 -12.22 -38.70 -35.14
CA GLN A 97 -12.74 -38.61 -33.77
C GLN A 97 -11.95 -39.50 -32.79
N GLY A 98 -11.25 -40.53 -33.29
CA GLY A 98 -10.41 -41.41 -32.49
C GLY A 98 -9.03 -40.83 -32.16
N TYR A 99 -8.57 -39.78 -32.86
CA TYR A 99 -7.29 -39.16 -32.56
C TYR A 99 -7.35 -38.32 -31.29
N SER A 100 -6.34 -38.48 -30.42
CA SER A 100 -6.12 -37.54 -29.33
C SER A 100 -5.66 -36.20 -29.87
N LEU A 101 -5.96 -35.11 -29.16
CA LEU A 101 -5.45 -33.78 -29.53
C LEU A 101 -3.91 -33.74 -29.59
N SER A 102 -3.24 -34.57 -28.78
CA SER A 102 -1.78 -34.72 -28.79
C SER A 102 -1.22 -35.42 -30.03
N ALA A 103 -2.05 -36.08 -30.84
CA ALA A 103 -1.64 -36.70 -32.10
C ALA A 103 -1.58 -35.70 -33.26
N PHE A 104 -2.13 -34.50 -33.10
CA PHE A 104 -2.08 -33.44 -34.10
C PHE A 104 -0.79 -32.63 -33.97
N ALA A 105 -0.36 -32.05 -35.08
CA ALA A 105 0.70 -31.05 -35.07
C ALA A 105 0.30 -29.83 -34.23
N ALA A 106 1.29 -29.12 -33.68
CA ALA A 106 1.03 -27.90 -32.92
C ALA A 106 0.23 -26.89 -33.77
N PRO A 107 -0.78 -26.22 -33.20
CA PRO A 107 -1.51 -25.17 -33.90
C PRO A 107 -0.56 -24.07 -34.36
N THR A 108 -0.63 -23.68 -35.64
CA THR A 108 0.13 -22.57 -36.22
C THR A 108 -0.60 -21.22 -36.11
N ALA A 109 -1.80 -21.24 -35.53
CA ALA A 109 -2.66 -20.09 -35.28
C ALA A 109 -3.51 -20.31 -34.02
N ASN A 110 -4.16 -19.24 -33.55
CA ASN A 110 -5.05 -19.29 -32.38
C ASN A 110 -6.23 -20.24 -32.62
N VAL A 111 -6.51 -21.09 -31.63
CA VAL A 111 -7.68 -21.98 -31.64
C VAL A 111 -8.87 -21.22 -31.04
N SER A 112 -9.83 -20.85 -31.88
CA SER A 112 -11.09 -20.25 -31.41
C SER A 112 -12.08 -21.34 -30.98
N CYS A 113 -12.62 -21.23 -29.76
CA CYS A 113 -13.65 -22.13 -29.25
C CYS A 113 -15.08 -21.61 -29.49
N GLY A 114 -15.30 -20.47 -30.15
CA GLY A 114 -16.63 -20.01 -30.57
C GLY A 114 -17.70 -19.86 -29.46
N GLY A 115 -17.29 -19.67 -28.20
CA GLY A 115 -18.18 -19.62 -27.03
C GLY A 115 -18.45 -20.98 -26.35
N PHE A 116 -17.87 -22.07 -26.87
CA PHE A 116 -17.92 -23.38 -26.24
C PHE A 116 -16.91 -23.52 -25.10
N LYS A 117 -17.22 -24.42 -24.16
CA LYS A 117 -16.42 -24.66 -22.95
C LYS A 117 -15.31 -25.68 -23.19
N ILE A 118 -14.18 -25.50 -22.52
CA ILE A 118 -13.16 -26.54 -22.30
C ILE A 118 -13.45 -27.17 -20.94
N THR A 119 -13.77 -28.47 -20.91
CA THR A 119 -14.15 -29.21 -19.69
C THR A 119 -13.07 -30.22 -19.31
N ASN A 120 -13.07 -30.67 -18.05
CA ASN A 120 -12.11 -31.63 -17.50
C ASN A 120 -10.63 -31.21 -17.62
N LEU A 121 -10.37 -29.90 -17.62
CA LEU A 121 -9.02 -29.35 -17.51
C LEU A 121 -8.56 -29.43 -16.05
N ALA A 122 -7.36 -29.96 -15.80
CA ALA A 122 -6.74 -29.97 -14.48
C ALA A 122 -6.25 -28.57 -14.09
N ASP A 123 -6.04 -28.32 -12.80
CA ASP A 123 -5.46 -27.06 -12.35
C ASP A 123 -4.01 -26.92 -12.83
N PRO A 124 -3.59 -25.70 -13.21
CA PRO A 124 -2.28 -25.47 -13.80
C PRO A 124 -1.16 -25.66 -12.76
N THR A 125 -0.09 -26.31 -13.19
CA THR A 125 1.16 -26.50 -12.43
C THR A 125 2.31 -25.67 -13.00
N ASN A 126 2.27 -25.33 -14.29
CA ASN A 126 3.28 -24.53 -14.98
C ASN A 126 2.70 -23.20 -15.49
N ALA A 127 3.56 -22.19 -15.65
CA ALA A 127 3.14 -20.83 -15.99
C ALA A 127 2.55 -20.63 -17.40
N GLN A 128 2.68 -21.62 -18.30
CA GLN A 128 2.13 -21.55 -19.68
C GLN A 128 0.88 -22.43 -19.88
N GLU A 129 0.41 -23.09 -18.83
CA GLU A 129 -0.80 -23.92 -18.91
C GLU A 129 -2.07 -23.06 -18.88
N ALA A 130 -3.14 -23.58 -19.47
CA ALA A 130 -4.45 -22.98 -19.33
C ALA A 130 -4.92 -23.13 -17.87
N ALA A 131 -5.44 -22.05 -17.28
CA ALA A 131 -5.99 -22.08 -15.93
C ALA A 131 -7.49 -22.39 -15.95
N THR A 132 -7.94 -23.23 -15.01
CA THR A 132 -9.38 -23.42 -14.77
C THR A 132 -9.97 -22.17 -14.14
N LYS A 133 -11.27 -21.89 -14.38
CA LYS A 133 -11.96 -20.79 -13.69
C LYS A 133 -11.88 -20.95 -12.17
N ASN A 134 -12.02 -22.18 -11.68
CA ASN A 134 -11.95 -22.50 -10.26
C ASN A 134 -10.60 -22.11 -9.64
N TYR A 135 -9.49 -22.44 -10.31
CA TYR A 135 -8.15 -22.05 -9.88
C TYR A 135 -8.01 -20.52 -9.80
N VAL A 136 -8.43 -19.81 -10.85
CA VAL A 136 -8.33 -18.34 -10.90
C VAL A 136 -9.19 -17.68 -9.82
N ASP A 137 -10.45 -18.10 -9.68
CA ASP A 137 -11.35 -17.59 -8.63
C ASP A 137 -10.78 -17.86 -7.24
N GLY A 138 -10.26 -19.07 -6.99
CA GLY A 138 -9.65 -19.45 -5.72
C GLY A 138 -8.40 -18.63 -5.41
N ALA A 139 -7.52 -18.43 -6.39
CA ALA A 139 -6.32 -17.62 -6.22
C ALA A 139 -6.66 -16.14 -5.92
N VAL A 140 -7.64 -15.58 -6.62
CA VAL A 140 -8.15 -14.23 -6.37
C VAL A 140 -8.78 -14.14 -4.97
N GLN A 141 -9.57 -15.14 -4.59
CA GLN A 141 -10.19 -15.20 -3.27
C GLN A 141 -9.15 -15.33 -2.16
N SER A 142 -8.11 -16.16 -2.32
CA SER A 142 -7.01 -16.27 -1.36
C SER A 142 -6.19 -14.97 -1.26
N ALA A 143 -5.95 -14.30 -2.38
CA ALA A 143 -5.30 -12.98 -2.38
C ALA A 143 -6.17 -11.93 -1.65
N ALA A 144 -7.49 -12.02 -1.77
CA ALA A 144 -8.44 -11.15 -1.07
C ALA A 144 -8.69 -11.57 0.40
N ALA A 145 -8.46 -12.83 0.78
CA ALA A 145 -8.79 -13.35 2.12
C ALA A 145 -8.00 -12.69 3.26
N GLY A 146 -6.86 -12.04 2.96
CA GLY A 146 -6.11 -11.24 3.93
C GLY A 146 -6.60 -9.79 4.08
N ILE A 147 -7.59 -9.37 3.29
CA ILE A 147 -8.02 -7.98 3.14
C ILE A 147 -9.56 -7.93 3.29
N ASP A 148 -10.05 -7.64 4.49
CA ASP A 148 -11.48 -7.40 4.72
C ASP A 148 -11.85 -5.95 4.35
N SER A 149 -11.77 -5.63 3.05
CA SER A 149 -12.18 -4.32 2.54
C SER A 149 -13.69 -4.24 2.46
N LYS A 150 -14.27 -3.20 3.05
CA LYS A 150 -15.70 -2.90 2.96
C LYS A 150 -15.96 -1.77 1.96
N PRO A 151 -17.18 -1.65 1.41
CA PRO A 151 -17.62 -0.49 0.64
C PRO A 151 -17.27 0.82 1.35
N SER A 152 -16.82 1.82 0.61
CA SER A 152 -16.44 3.12 1.15
C SER A 152 -17.57 3.79 1.93
N VAL A 153 -17.18 4.73 2.79
CA VAL A 153 -18.09 5.62 3.50
C VAL A 153 -17.85 7.04 3.01
N ARG A 154 -18.92 7.83 2.92
CA ARG A 154 -18.78 9.22 2.51
C ARG A 154 -18.01 10.02 3.55
N LEU A 155 -18.39 9.86 4.83
CA LEU A 155 -17.85 10.61 5.96
C LEU A 155 -17.58 9.70 7.15
N VAL A 156 -16.70 10.17 8.05
CA VAL A 156 -16.42 9.53 9.35
C VAL A 156 -16.71 10.52 10.48
N ALA A 157 -17.35 10.04 11.55
CA ALA A 157 -17.56 10.78 12.78
C ALA A 157 -16.62 10.25 13.86
N THR A 158 -15.66 11.09 14.27
CA THR A 158 -14.63 10.79 15.28
C THR A 158 -15.01 11.24 16.70
N SER A 159 -16.21 11.79 16.87
CA SER A 159 -16.82 12.11 18.15
C SER A 159 -18.19 11.44 18.26
N ASN A 160 -18.77 11.44 19.47
CA ASN A 160 -20.14 10.97 19.64
C ASN A 160 -21.10 11.83 18.83
N ILE A 161 -21.96 11.20 18.05
CA ILE A 161 -23.00 11.84 17.22
C ILE A 161 -24.35 11.22 17.51
N THR A 162 -25.42 11.99 17.36
CA THR A 162 -26.76 11.42 17.29
C THR A 162 -26.89 10.67 15.97
N LEU A 163 -27.26 9.40 16.01
CA LEU A 163 -27.53 8.57 14.83
C LEU A 163 -28.92 8.90 14.23
N SER A 164 -29.16 10.19 13.98
CA SER A 164 -30.36 10.72 13.36
C SER A 164 -30.12 12.13 12.81
N GLY A 165 -30.94 12.56 11.85
CA GLY A 165 -30.83 13.88 11.23
C GLY A 165 -29.62 14.02 10.31
N LEU A 166 -29.47 15.19 9.68
CA LEU A 166 -28.44 15.47 8.67
C LEU A 166 -27.62 16.70 9.08
N SER A 167 -26.87 16.57 10.17
CA SER A 167 -25.96 17.63 10.63
C SER A 167 -24.58 17.51 9.98
N ALA A 168 -23.89 18.62 9.78
CA ALA A 168 -22.56 18.63 9.20
C ALA A 168 -21.56 17.79 10.04
N LEU A 169 -20.79 16.94 9.34
CA LEU A 169 -19.72 16.13 9.89
C LEU A 169 -18.44 16.45 9.11
N ASP A 170 -17.37 16.81 9.82
CA ASP A 170 -16.08 17.19 9.22
C ASP A 170 -16.20 18.26 8.09
N GLY A 171 -17.10 19.22 8.29
CA GLY A 171 -17.35 20.32 7.34
C GLY A 171 -18.26 19.97 6.16
N VAL A 172 -18.77 18.73 6.06
CA VAL A 172 -19.68 18.29 4.99
C VAL A 172 -21.01 17.84 5.57
N THR A 173 -22.12 18.31 5.00
CA THR A 173 -23.47 17.87 5.41
C THR A 173 -23.86 16.58 4.69
N PRO A 174 -24.16 15.49 5.42
CA PRO A 174 -24.65 14.25 4.84
C PRO A 174 -26.00 14.45 4.13
N VAL A 175 -26.26 13.63 3.12
CA VAL A 175 -27.56 13.49 2.45
C VAL A 175 -28.16 12.14 2.85
N ALA A 176 -29.49 12.04 2.83
CA ALA A 176 -30.17 10.78 3.11
C ALA A 176 -29.70 9.68 2.11
N GLY A 177 -29.31 8.52 2.63
CA GLY A 177 -28.69 7.43 1.86
C GLY A 177 -27.17 7.35 1.96
N ASP A 178 -26.50 8.39 2.47
CA ASP A 178 -25.05 8.38 2.60
C ASP A 178 -24.57 7.40 3.68
N ARG A 179 -23.45 6.74 3.41
CA ARG A 179 -22.78 5.86 4.37
C ARG A 179 -21.87 6.67 5.28
N ILE A 180 -22.12 6.61 6.58
CA ILE A 180 -21.36 7.34 7.61
C ILE A 180 -20.75 6.35 8.58
N LEU A 181 -19.43 6.41 8.77
CA LEU A 181 -18.72 5.60 9.76
C LEU A 181 -18.72 6.32 11.11
N ALA A 182 -19.39 5.78 12.11
CA ALA A 182 -19.35 6.27 13.49
C ALA A 182 -18.29 5.48 14.29
N THR A 183 -17.24 6.16 14.77
CA THR A 183 -16.11 5.51 15.46
C THR A 183 -16.04 5.80 16.96
N ALA A 184 -16.84 6.75 17.46
CA ALA A 184 -16.75 7.25 18.84
C ALA A 184 -18.12 7.44 19.52
N GLN A 185 -19.07 6.52 19.30
CA GLN A 185 -20.33 6.49 20.05
C GLN A 185 -20.09 6.26 21.55
N THR A 186 -20.92 6.88 22.40
CA THR A 186 -20.85 6.69 23.86
C THR A 186 -21.01 5.22 24.25
N THR A 187 -21.90 4.49 23.58
CA THR A 187 -21.97 3.03 23.67
C THR A 187 -21.15 2.44 22.54
N THR A 188 -19.96 1.92 22.85
CA THR A 188 -18.98 1.47 21.84
C THR A 188 -19.45 0.30 20.97
N SER A 189 -20.41 -0.50 21.43
CA SER A 189 -21.05 -1.53 20.58
C SER A 189 -21.93 -0.93 19.48
N GLN A 190 -22.22 0.38 19.53
CA GLN A 190 -22.90 1.13 18.48
C GLN A 190 -21.95 1.71 17.43
N ASN A 191 -20.63 1.59 17.58
CA ASN A 191 -19.71 1.96 16.50
C ASN A 191 -19.95 1.09 15.25
N GLY A 192 -19.67 1.65 14.07
CA GLY A 192 -19.87 0.99 12.78
C GLY A 192 -20.43 1.93 11.71
N VAL A 193 -20.87 1.35 10.60
CA VAL A 193 -21.39 2.11 9.46
C VAL A 193 -22.90 2.22 9.52
N TYR A 194 -23.39 3.43 9.29
CA TYR A 194 -24.80 3.78 9.27
C TYR A 194 -25.18 4.43 7.94
N VAL A 195 -26.44 4.29 7.56
CA VAL A 195 -27.06 5.01 6.43
C VAL A 195 -27.74 6.25 7.00
N ALA A 196 -27.26 7.42 6.60
CA ALA A 196 -27.79 8.70 7.04
C ALA A 196 -29.24 8.90 6.56
N ALA A 197 -30.05 9.52 7.39
CA ALA A 197 -31.44 9.86 7.11
C ALA A 197 -31.85 11.11 7.89
N SER A 198 -32.94 11.78 7.48
CA SER A 198 -33.53 12.88 8.28
C SER A 198 -34.11 12.37 9.61
N GLY A 199 -34.59 11.12 9.64
CA GLY A 199 -35.00 10.40 10.84
C GLY A 199 -33.85 9.64 11.49
N ALA A 200 -34.18 8.55 12.20
CA ALA A 200 -33.18 7.64 12.76
C ALA A 200 -32.38 6.97 11.66
N TRP A 201 -31.07 6.88 11.85
CA TRP A 201 -30.17 6.17 10.96
C TRP A 201 -30.24 4.67 11.25
N THR A 202 -30.09 3.87 10.21
CA THR A 202 -29.98 2.41 10.33
C THR A 202 -28.54 2.00 10.10
N ARG A 203 -28.12 0.86 10.65
CA ARG A 203 -26.83 0.26 10.22
C ARG A 203 -26.89 -0.04 8.72
N ALA A 204 -25.74 0.01 8.07
CA ALA A 204 -25.64 -0.38 6.67
C ALA A 204 -25.82 -1.89 6.50
N THR A 205 -26.41 -2.31 5.38
CA THR A 205 -26.80 -3.71 5.08
C THR A 205 -25.63 -4.71 5.02
N ASP A 206 -24.40 -4.22 4.92
CA ASP A 206 -23.16 -5.00 4.92
C ASP A 206 -22.43 -4.93 6.27
N ALA A 207 -23.10 -4.40 7.30
CA ALA A 207 -22.59 -4.17 8.64
C ALA A 207 -23.71 -4.19 9.70
N ASP A 208 -24.81 -4.89 9.43
CA ASP A 208 -26.00 -4.98 10.29
C ASP A 208 -26.22 -6.38 10.88
N GLN A 209 -25.48 -7.39 10.43
CA GLN A 209 -25.53 -8.76 10.96
C GLN A 209 -24.22 -9.21 11.63
N THR A 210 -24.34 -10.16 12.56
CA THR A 210 -23.18 -10.80 13.20
C THR A 210 -22.31 -11.50 12.16
N GLY A 211 -21.00 -11.24 12.20
CA GLY A 211 -20.03 -11.82 11.26
C GLY A 211 -19.72 -10.94 10.05
N GLU A 212 -20.47 -9.86 9.81
CA GLU A 212 -20.17 -8.93 8.71
C GLU A 212 -19.09 -7.92 9.09
N ILE A 213 -19.10 -7.44 10.33
CA ILE A 213 -17.98 -6.70 10.91
C ILE A 213 -17.02 -7.70 11.54
N THR A 214 -15.87 -7.91 10.92
CA THR A 214 -14.81 -8.79 11.44
C THR A 214 -13.58 -7.99 11.89
N PRO A 215 -12.73 -8.55 12.77
CA PRO A 215 -11.40 -8.00 13.03
C PRO A 215 -10.62 -7.75 11.73
N GLY A 216 -10.12 -6.52 11.55
CA GLY A 216 -9.41 -6.14 10.32
C GLY A 216 -10.31 -5.57 9.21
N ALA A 217 -11.64 -5.64 9.34
CA ALA A 217 -12.57 -4.93 8.46
C ALA A 217 -12.18 -3.45 8.36
N PHE A 218 -12.14 -2.90 7.14
CA PHE A 218 -11.78 -1.51 6.96
C PHE A 218 -12.56 -0.79 5.87
N TRP A 219 -12.65 0.53 6.04
CA TRP A 219 -13.38 1.45 5.17
C TRP A 219 -12.46 2.58 4.70
N PHE A 220 -12.66 3.00 3.46
CA PHE A 220 -12.09 4.24 2.92
C PHE A 220 -13.11 5.38 3.08
N VAL A 221 -12.65 6.55 3.51
CA VAL A 221 -13.46 7.76 3.69
C VAL A 221 -13.31 8.66 2.45
N GLU A 222 -14.42 8.99 1.80
CA GLU A 222 -14.39 9.71 0.52
C GLU A 222 -14.24 11.22 0.66
N GLU A 223 -14.90 11.82 1.65
CA GLU A 223 -15.02 13.27 1.84
C GLU A 223 -14.75 13.69 3.30
N GLY A 224 -14.65 14.99 3.53
CA GLY A 224 -14.33 15.58 4.82
C GLY A 224 -13.15 16.55 4.71
N THR A 225 -13.17 17.59 5.54
CA THR A 225 -12.11 18.60 5.59
C THR A 225 -10.83 18.06 6.22
N THR A 226 -10.97 17.23 7.26
CA THR A 226 -9.87 16.71 8.09
C THR A 226 -9.60 15.23 7.80
N TYR A 227 -10.67 14.44 7.66
CA TYR A 227 -10.62 12.99 7.55
C TYR A 227 -10.99 12.48 6.15
N GLY A 228 -11.15 13.37 5.17
CA GLY A 228 -11.28 12.98 3.77
C GLY A 228 -10.07 12.15 3.31
N LYS A 229 -10.32 11.09 2.54
CA LYS A 229 -9.29 10.18 1.99
C LYS A 229 -8.50 9.41 3.07
N THR A 230 -9.08 9.23 4.25
CA THR A 230 -8.50 8.39 5.31
C THR A 230 -9.01 6.95 5.25
N GLN A 231 -8.31 6.03 5.90
CA GLN A 231 -8.67 4.62 6.01
C GLN A 231 -8.80 4.24 7.48
N TRP A 232 -9.89 3.54 7.82
CA TRP A 232 -10.25 3.17 9.19
C TRP A 232 -10.50 1.68 9.31
N ARG A 233 -9.94 1.05 10.34
CA ARG A 233 -9.96 -0.40 10.56
C ARG A 233 -10.55 -0.75 11.92
N VAL A 234 -11.28 -1.86 11.98
CA VAL A 234 -11.68 -2.51 13.23
C VAL A 234 -10.45 -3.12 13.93
N ASN A 235 -10.15 -2.64 15.13
CA ASN A 235 -8.99 -3.02 15.94
C ASN A 235 -9.30 -4.06 17.03
N ASN A 236 -10.49 -4.68 16.97
CA ASN A 236 -10.85 -5.76 17.88
C ASN A 236 -10.01 -7.03 17.64
N THR A 237 -9.91 -7.86 18.68
CA THR A 237 -9.42 -9.25 18.56
C THR A 237 -10.58 -10.19 18.85
N GLY A 238 -10.72 -11.25 18.05
CA GLY A 238 -11.75 -12.27 18.21
C GLY A 238 -13.12 -11.88 17.65
N THR A 239 -14.12 -12.73 17.87
CA THR A 239 -15.45 -12.59 17.28
C THR A 239 -16.19 -11.34 17.79
N ILE A 240 -16.84 -10.62 16.88
CA ILE A 240 -17.66 -9.44 17.18
C ILE A 240 -19.14 -9.82 17.06
N THR A 241 -19.88 -9.66 18.15
CA THR A 241 -21.35 -9.77 18.17
C THR A 241 -21.95 -8.37 18.20
N LEU A 242 -22.71 -8.00 17.17
CA LEU A 242 -23.30 -6.66 17.06
C LEU A 242 -24.22 -6.33 18.24
N GLY A 243 -24.18 -5.07 18.68
CA GLY A 243 -24.96 -4.59 19.82
C GLY A 243 -24.39 -4.97 21.20
N THR A 244 -23.57 -6.02 21.28
CA THR A 244 -23.01 -6.53 22.54
C THR A 244 -21.51 -6.27 22.66
N THR A 245 -20.71 -6.66 21.67
CA THR A 245 -19.27 -6.46 21.69
C THR A 245 -18.94 -4.99 21.46
N ALA A 246 -18.08 -4.40 22.30
CA ALA A 246 -17.53 -3.06 22.06
C ALA A 246 -16.71 -3.04 20.77
N ILE A 247 -17.06 -2.20 19.80
CA ILE A 247 -16.38 -2.14 18.50
C ILE A 247 -15.40 -0.96 18.52
N THR A 248 -14.12 -1.24 18.32
CA THR A 248 -13.04 -0.25 18.34
C THR A 248 -12.56 -0.03 16.92
N ILE A 249 -12.68 1.19 16.39
CA ILE A 249 -12.32 1.52 15.01
C ILE A 249 -11.27 2.62 15.05
N VAL A 250 -10.12 2.37 14.42
CA VAL A 250 -8.96 3.26 14.43
C VAL A 250 -8.54 3.63 13.02
N GLN A 251 -8.06 4.86 12.84
CA GLN A 251 -7.43 5.25 11.59
C GLN A 251 -6.10 4.50 11.41
N PHE A 252 -5.86 3.94 10.23
CA PHE A 252 -4.61 3.23 9.91
C PHE A 252 -3.96 3.70 8.60
N GLY A 253 -4.64 4.53 7.82
CA GLY A 253 -4.12 5.12 6.59
C GLY A 253 -4.70 6.50 6.29
N ALA A 254 -3.99 7.29 5.50
CA ALA A 254 -4.42 8.61 5.01
C ALA A 254 -3.75 8.92 3.67
N ALA A 255 -4.48 9.56 2.74
CA ALA A 255 -3.92 10.00 1.46
C ALA A 255 -3.23 11.38 1.50
N ALA A 256 -3.11 12.02 2.66
CA ALA A 256 -2.41 13.31 2.81
C ALA A 256 -1.54 13.33 4.07
N ALA A 257 -0.34 13.89 3.89
CA ALA A 257 0.75 13.98 4.86
C ALA A 257 0.30 14.68 6.15
N TYR A 258 0.95 14.29 7.25
CA TYR A 258 0.88 15.03 8.50
C TYR A 258 1.01 16.54 8.23
N THR A 259 0.10 17.35 8.73
CA THR A 259 0.22 18.80 8.58
C THR A 259 0.86 19.36 9.83
N ALA A 260 1.97 20.08 9.66
CA ALA A 260 2.46 20.95 10.71
C ALA A 260 1.60 22.20 10.71
N GLY A 261 0.92 22.49 11.83
CA GLY A 261 0.05 23.67 11.92
C GLY A 261 0.86 24.94 11.64
N SER A 262 0.29 25.88 10.88
CA SER A 262 0.98 27.11 10.43
C SER A 262 1.46 28.01 11.56
N ASN A 263 0.97 27.80 12.80
CA ASN A 263 1.38 28.50 14.02
C ASN A 263 1.99 27.55 15.08
N GLY A 264 2.31 26.31 14.71
CA GLY A 264 2.93 25.33 15.61
C GLY A 264 4.44 25.51 15.64
N GLY A 265 5.08 25.20 16.77
CA GLY A 265 6.55 25.18 16.90
C GLY A 265 7.23 24.06 16.09
N LEU A 266 6.50 23.35 15.23
CA LEU A 266 6.98 22.28 14.36
C LEU A 266 6.65 22.66 12.91
N GLN A 267 7.50 22.24 11.98
CA GLN A 267 7.28 22.32 10.54
C GLN A 267 7.46 20.94 9.91
N LEU A 268 6.73 20.68 8.82
CA LEU A 268 6.95 19.54 7.94
C LEU A 268 7.50 20.07 6.61
N VAL A 269 8.72 19.67 6.26
CA VAL A 269 9.32 19.97 4.95
C VAL A 269 9.57 18.66 4.23
N GLY A 270 8.86 18.43 3.12
CA GLY A 270 8.83 17.13 2.45
C GLY A 270 8.23 16.06 3.38
N ASN A 271 9.06 15.12 3.83
CA ASN A 271 8.69 14.04 4.75
C ASN A 271 9.38 14.14 6.14
N ALA A 272 10.11 15.22 6.41
CA ALA A 272 10.85 15.40 7.65
C ALA A 272 10.16 16.41 8.58
N PHE A 273 9.84 15.96 9.80
CA PHE A 273 9.45 16.87 10.87
C PHE A 273 10.68 17.57 11.45
N SER A 274 10.57 18.88 11.66
CA SER A 274 11.58 19.66 12.37
C SER A 274 10.93 20.73 13.23
N VAL A 275 11.70 21.30 14.15
CA VAL A 275 11.27 22.46 14.92
C VAL A 275 11.31 23.69 14.02
N LEU A 276 10.23 24.48 14.01
CA LEU A 276 10.19 25.76 13.33
C LEU A 276 10.87 26.82 14.22
N LEU A 277 12.04 27.31 13.78
CA LEU A 277 12.80 28.32 14.50
C LEU A 277 12.79 29.64 13.72
N PRO A 278 12.10 30.69 14.20
CA PRO A 278 12.28 32.05 13.69
C PRO A 278 13.74 32.51 13.79
N SER A 279 14.13 33.47 12.96
CA SER A 279 15.52 34.01 12.91
C SER A 279 16.02 34.64 14.22
N ALA A 280 15.13 34.91 15.18
CA ALA A 280 15.44 35.43 16.51
C ALA A 280 14.73 34.64 17.63
N SER A 281 14.66 33.31 17.50
CA SER A 281 13.89 32.44 18.40
C SER A 281 14.50 32.19 19.78
N GLY A 282 15.78 32.57 20.00
CA GLY A 282 16.52 32.21 21.22
C GLY A 282 16.77 30.70 21.37
N LEU A 283 16.40 29.91 20.37
CA LEU A 283 16.53 28.45 20.32
C LEU A 283 17.29 28.06 19.04
N GLN A 284 17.95 26.90 19.08
CA GLN A 284 18.70 26.34 17.96
C GLN A 284 18.55 24.82 17.91
N THR A 285 18.63 24.24 16.72
CA THR A 285 18.81 22.80 16.56
C THR A 285 20.30 22.49 16.41
N THR A 286 20.79 21.57 17.22
CA THR A 286 22.17 21.03 17.16
C THR A 286 22.12 19.55 16.81
N ALA A 287 23.29 18.92 16.60
CA ALA A 287 23.39 17.47 16.44
C ALA A 287 22.82 16.68 17.65
N SER A 288 22.78 17.31 18.83
CA SER A 288 22.25 16.72 20.08
C SER A 288 20.78 17.07 20.33
N GLY A 289 20.09 17.74 19.38
CA GLY A 289 18.69 18.12 19.50
C GLY A 289 18.46 19.63 19.67
N LEU A 290 17.28 20.00 20.15
CA LEU A 290 16.87 21.38 20.40
C LEU A 290 17.56 21.94 21.66
N SER A 291 18.17 23.12 21.56
CA SER A 291 18.78 23.83 22.68
C SER A 291 18.46 25.32 22.63
N ILE A 292 18.82 26.05 23.67
CA ILE A 292 18.86 27.52 23.70
C ILE A 292 20.07 27.99 22.88
N LEU A 293 19.88 29.04 22.10
CA LEU A 293 20.95 29.70 21.36
C LEU A 293 21.71 30.60 22.34
N LEU A 294 22.91 30.16 22.73
CA LEU A 294 23.83 30.93 23.56
C LEU A 294 25.02 31.41 22.72
N THR A 295 25.42 32.66 22.93
CA THR A 295 26.57 33.31 22.29
C THR A 295 27.59 33.70 23.34
N SER A 296 28.79 34.13 22.94
CA SER A 296 29.81 34.62 23.89
C SER A 296 29.37 35.86 24.67
N THR A 297 28.34 36.57 24.21
CA THR A 297 27.73 37.72 24.89
C THR A 297 26.48 37.37 25.70
N SER A 298 26.04 36.11 25.69
CA SER A 298 24.87 35.69 26.45
C SER A 298 25.17 35.71 27.94
N GLY A 299 24.25 36.27 28.74
CA GLY A 299 24.34 36.20 30.21
C GLY A 299 24.07 34.81 30.79
N LEU A 300 23.85 33.79 29.95
CA LEU A 300 23.57 32.41 30.34
C LEU A 300 24.62 31.47 29.72
N THR A 301 24.86 30.35 30.38
CA THR A 301 25.78 29.29 29.94
C THR A 301 25.22 27.90 30.22
N TYR A 302 25.76 26.90 29.54
CA TYR A 302 25.51 25.50 29.85
C TYR A 302 26.52 24.98 30.87
N THR A 303 26.01 24.29 31.89
CA THR A 303 26.79 23.59 32.92
C THR A 303 26.38 22.13 32.95
N ALA A 304 27.11 21.29 33.70
CA ALA A 304 26.71 19.90 33.93
C ALA A 304 25.32 19.77 34.61
N SER A 305 24.87 20.81 35.31
CA SER A 305 23.56 20.86 35.97
C SER A 305 22.47 21.51 35.11
N GLY A 306 22.77 21.84 33.84
CA GLY A 306 21.85 22.50 32.91
C GLY A 306 22.17 23.97 32.67
N LEU A 307 21.15 24.75 32.33
CA LEU A 307 21.25 26.18 32.05
C LEU A 307 21.55 26.97 33.35
N SER A 308 22.50 27.88 33.30
CA SER A 308 22.93 28.68 34.45
C SER A 308 23.28 30.10 34.00
N LEU A 309 23.39 31.04 34.95
CA LEU A 309 23.91 32.38 34.67
C LEU A 309 25.42 32.34 34.40
N LEU A 310 25.87 33.04 33.37
CA LEU A 310 27.29 33.24 33.10
C LEU A 310 27.79 34.40 33.97
N LEU A 311 28.53 34.07 35.03
CA LEU A 311 29.16 35.05 35.92
C LEU A 311 30.65 35.13 35.62
N PRO A 312 31.16 36.25 35.06
CA PRO A 312 32.59 36.46 34.92
C PRO A 312 33.30 36.43 36.28
N ALA A 313 34.61 36.14 36.25
CA ALA A 313 35.45 36.31 37.42
C ALA A 313 35.34 37.74 37.94
N ASN A 314 35.26 37.89 39.26
CA ASN A 314 35.15 39.17 39.94
C ASN A 314 33.87 39.97 39.61
N SER A 315 32.77 39.30 39.24
CA SER A 315 31.49 39.97 38.91
C SER A 315 30.72 40.55 40.11
N GLY A 316 31.16 40.26 41.34
CA GLY A 316 30.48 40.69 42.58
C GLY A 316 29.25 39.85 42.93
N LEU A 317 28.95 38.86 42.10
CA LEU A 317 27.78 38.00 42.21
C LEU A 317 28.22 36.54 42.21
N ALA A 318 27.52 35.71 42.98
CA ALA A 318 27.71 34.27 43.04
C ALA A 318 26.36 33.57 42.88
N GLN A 319 26.35 32.40 42.25
CA GLN A 319 25.19 31.51 42.28
C GLN A 319 25.28 30.60 43.51
N SER A 320 24.19 30.56 44.27
CA SER A 320 23.99 29.66 45.40
C SER A 320 22.83 28.70 45.11
N ALA A 321 22.66 27.67 45.94
CA ALA A 321 21.51 26.77 45.86
C ALA A 321 20.15 27.52 46.01
N SER A 322 20.16 28.69 46.64
CA SER A 322 18.97 29.52 46.86
C SER A 322 18.80 30.65 45.82
N GLY A 323 19.64 30.69 44.78
CA GLY A 323 19.61 31.72 43.74
C GLY A 323 20.86 32.60 43.71
N LEU A 324 20.73 33.80 43.15
CA LEU A 324 21.82 34.77 42.96
C LEU A 324 22.11 35.54 44.27
N THR A 325 23.36 35.55 44.70
CA THR A 325 23.83 36.26 45.91
C THR A 325 24.97 37.20 45.58
N ILE A 326 25.28 38.12 46.51
CA ILE A 326 26.55 38.86 46.46
C ILE A 326 27.69 37.88 46.74
N ASP A 327 28.75 37.96 45.96
CA ASP A 327 29.97 37.20 46.19
C ASP A 327 30.77 37.85 47.33
N THR A 328 30.78 37.21 48.49
CA THR A 328 31.52 37.65 49.67
C THR A 328 32.80 36.85 49.90
N THR A 329 33.19 35.96 48.98
CA THR A 329 34.32 35.03 49.15
C THR A 329 35.44 35.26 48.14
N SER A 330 35.18 35.91 47.00
CA SER A 330 36.23 36.31 46.08
C SER A 330 37.01 37.54 46.55
N THR A 331 38.15 37.79 45.91
CA THR A 331 39.07 38.92 46.17
C THR A 331 38.47 40.30 45.83
N ILE A 332 37.18 40.37 45.54
CA ILE A 332 36.48 41.62 45.30
C ILE A 332 36.29 42.34 46.64
N ALA A 333 36.86 43.54 46.75
CA ALA A 333 36.59 44.44 47.86
C ALA A 333 35.14 44.93 47.78
N THR A 334 34.21 44.17 48.35
CA THR A 334 32.83 44.63 48.55
C THR A 334 32.81 45.52 49.78
N ALA A 335 32.73 46.84 49.58
CA ALA A 335 32.57 47.78 50.67
C ALA A 335 31.20 47.57 51.33
N ARG A 336 31.19 47.14 52.58
CA ARG A 336 29.96 47.00 53.36
C ARG A 336 29.83 48.24 54.25
N ILE A 337 28.68 48.90 54.15
CA ILE A 337 28.37 50.07 54.97
C ILE A 337 27.38 49.66 56.05
N THR A 338 27.66 50.05 57.27
CA THR A 338 26.70 50.01 58.38
C THR A 338 26.66 51.36 59.06
N SER A 339 25.51 51.69 59.65
CA SER A 339 25.30 52.96 60.33
C SER A 339 25.06 52.75 61.82
N GLY A 340 25.56 53.68 62.63
CA GLY A 340 25.32 53.72 64.07
C GLY A 340 25.00 55.14 64.55
N ILE A 341 24.48 55.25 65.77
CA ILE A 341 24.21 56.53 66.43
C ILE A 341 24.86 56.49 67.82
N ILE A 342 25.58 57.55 68.15
CA ILE A 342 26.08 57.84 69.50
C ILE A 342 25.14 58.88 70.09
N THR A 343 24.69 58.67 71.33
CA THR A 343 23.93 59.67 72.09
C THR A 343 24.73 60.03 73.33
N GLY A 344 25.05 61.32 73.49
CA GLY A 344 25.71 61.84 74.67
C GLY A 344 24.84 61.69 75.91
N ASP A 345 25.47 61.36 77.03
CA ASP A 345 24.85 61.32 78.35
C ASP A 345 25.39 62.42 79.29
N GLY A 346 26.37 63.21 78.83
CA GLY A 346 27.06 64.24 79.59
C GLY A 346 28.22 63.76 80.47
N THR A 347 28.54 62.46 80.49
CA THR A 347 29.54 61.86 81.39
C THR A 347 30.48 60.85 80.72
N THR A 348 29.97 60.04 79.80
CA THR A 348 30.72 59.02 79.10
C THR A 348 31.53 59.66 77.99
N VAL A 349 32.84 59.44 78.03
CA VAL A 349 33.76 59.92 76.98
C VAL A 349 34.02 58.85 75.92
N THR A 350 33.72 57.58 76.20
CA THR A 350 34.05 56.45 75.32
C THR A 350 32.82 55.59 75.03
N PHE A 351 32.51 55.40 73.75
CA PHE A 351 31.37 54.62 73.27
C PHE A 351 31.82 53.47 72.38
N THR A 352 31.12 52.34 72.42
CA THR A 352 31.38 51.18 71.54
C THR A 352 30.29 51.07 70.49
N ILE A 353 30.68 50.92 69.23
CA ILE A 353 29.77 50.74 68.09
C ILE A 353 30.04 49.39 67.45
N THR A 354 29.00 48.55 67.38
CA THR A 354 29.06 47.24 66.73
C THR A 354 28.72 47.37 65.25
N HIS A 355 29.66 47.04 64.37
CA HIS A 355 29.52 47.16 62.92
C HIS A 355 29.40 45.82 62.19
N ASN A 356 29.83 44.69 62.79
CA ASN A 356 29.71 43.34 62.19
C ASN A 356 30.29 43.19 60.77
N LEU A 357 31.29 44.01 60.42
CA LEU A 357 31.91 44.00 59.09
C LEU A 357 33.02 42.93 58.98
N ASN A 358 33.37 42.27 60.08
CA ASN A 358 34.43 41.26 60.18
C ASN A 358 35.81 41.72 59.65
N THR A 359 36.12 43.00 59.83
CA THR A 359 37.38 43.64 59.41
C THR A 359 37.76 44.76 60.36
N LYS A 360 39.06 44.94 60.61
CA LYS A 360 39.60 46.13 61.30
C LYS A 360 39.92 47.28 60.34
N ARG A 361 39.90 47.04 59.03
CA ARG A 361 40.10 48.07 58.00
C ARG A 361 38.78 48.80 57.78
N ILE A 362 38.43 49.65 58.74
CA ILE A 362 37.20 50.44 58.70
C ILE A 362 37.54 51.92 58.46
N VAL A 363 36.60 52.62 57.83
CA VAL A 363 36.62 54.08 57.66
C VAL A 363 35.30 54.62 58.19
N PRO A 364 35.26 55.12 59.44
CA PRO A 364 34.10 55.78 59.98
C PRO A 364 34.05 57.24 59.50
N ALA A 365 32.87 57.70 59.12
CA ALA A 365 32.56 59.10 58.87
C ALA A 365 31.49 59.54 59.87
N PHE A 366 31.81 60.53 60.70
CA PHE A 366 30.90 61.04 61.73
C PHE A 366 30.25 62.33 61.30
N ARG A 367 28.99 62.50 61.69
CA ARG A 367 28.27 63.77 61.57
C ARG A 367 27.57 64.11 62.87
N ASP A 368 27.59 65.37 63.25
CA ASP A 368 26.84 65.86 64.41
C ASP A 368 25.34 65.96 64.11
N SER A 369 24.57 66.44 65.08
CA SER A 369 23.12 66.63 64.96
C SER A 369 22.71 67.71 63.94
N SER A 370 23.67 68.51 63.45
CA SER A 370 23.49 69.50 62.38
C SER A 370 23.93 68.97 61.01
N ASP A 371 24.22 67.68 60.91
CA ASP A 371 24.71 66.99 59.71
C ASP A 371 26.08 67.50 59.22
N ILE A 372 26.86 68.14 60.09
CA ILE A 372 28.21 68.63 59.80
C ILE A 372 29.21 67.51 60.07
N GLY A 373 30.16 67.32 59.15
CA GLY A 373 31.25 66.36 59.33
C GLY A 373 32.13 66.74 60.52
N VAL A 374 32.34 65.79 61.43
CA VAL A 374 33.16 65.98 62.63
C VAL A 374 34.23 64.90 62.72
N ASP A 375 35.41 65.29 63.19
CA ASP A 375 36.49 64.35 63.50
C ASP A 375 36.40 63.96 64.97
N ILE A 376 36.26 62.65 65.22
CA ILE A 376 36.22 62.08 66.56
C ILE A 376 37.29 60.99 66.62
N ASP A 377 38.06 60.95 67.71
CA ASP A 377 39.06 59.91 67.90
C ASP A 377 38.40 58.54 67.99
N TRP A 378 38.94 57.57 67.27
CA TRP A 378 38.40 56.22 67.24
C TRP A 378 39.49 55.16 67.13
N THR A 379 39.13 53.93 67.49
CA THR A 379 39.99 52.75 67.33
C THR A 379 39.16 51.55 66.93
N ALA A 380 39.64 50.78 65.94
CA ALA A 380 39.06 49.48 65.58
C ALA A 380 39.35 48.44 66.67
N ALA A 381 38.48 48.39 67.68
CA ALA A 381 38.62 47.54 68.86
C ALA A 381 38.70 46.05 68.47
N THR A 382 37.71 45.57 67.71
CA THR A 382 37.68 44.21 67.18
C THR A 382 37.39 44.22 65.67
N VAL A 383 37.26 43.06 65.05
CA VAL A 383 36.83 42.94 63.66
C VAL A 383 35.34 43.30 63.46
N ASN A 384 34.55 43.39 64.53
CA ASN A 384 33.11 43.66 64.48
C ASN A 384 32.69 44.88 65.31
N THR A 385 33.63 45.52 66.02
CA THR A 385 33.34 46.65 66.89
C THR A 385 34.43 47.71 66.79
N MET A 386 34.02 48.97 66.91
CA MET A 386 34.91 50.11 67.07
C MET A 386 34.60 50.83 68.38
N THR A 387 35.60 51.54 68.89
CA THR A 387 35.46 52.40 70.05
C THR A 387 35.71 53.83 69.63
N VAL A 388 34.84 54.75 70.07
CA VAL A 388 34.88 56.18 69.79
C VAL A 388 35.12 56.91 71.10
N THR A 389 36.06 57.84 71.11
CA THR A 389 36.45 58.59 72.30
C THR A 389 36.37 60.08 72.02
N PHE A 390 35.65 60.80 72.88
CA PHE A 390 35.54 62.25 72.84
C PHE A 390 36.50 62.89 73.84
N GLY A 391 37.16 63.98 73.45
CA GLY A 391 37.99 64.78 74.36
C GLY A 391 37.20 65.45 75.49
N THR A 392 35.88 65.57 75.33
CA THR A 392 34.93 66.02 76.37
C THR A 392 33.63 65.24 76.19
N ALA A 393 33.03 64.76 77.29
CA ALA A 393 31.81 63.98 77.22
C ALA A 393 30.71 64.76 76.47
N PRO A 394 30.12 64.20 75.39
CA PRO A 394 29.08 64.89 74.66
C PRO A 394 27.90 65.21 75.57
N ALA A 395 27.35 66.42 75.47
CA ALA A 395 26.25 66.87 76.29
C ALA A 395 25.05 65.92 76.15
N ASN A 396 24.30 65.76 77.25
CA ASN A 396 23.16 64.84 77.30
C ASN A 396 22.16 65.13 76.16
N GLY A 397 21.82 64.10 75.38
CA GLY A 397 20.90 64.19 74.25
C GLY A 397 21.52 64.67 72.93
N THR A 398 22.81 65.04 72.90
CA THR A 398 23.52 65.36 71.65
C THR A 398 23.79 64.08 70.88
N THR A 399 23.42 64.02 69.61
CA THR A 399 23.62 62.83 68.77
C THR A 399 24.72 63.03 67.74
N TYR A 400 25.43 61.93 67.48
CA TYR A 400 26.38 61.83 66.37
C TYR A 400 26.03 60.59 65.56
N SER A 401 25.84 60.74 64.26
CA SER A 401 25.69 59.60 63.36
C SER A 401 27.06 59.16 62.88
N VAL A 402 27.21 57.86 62.65
CA VAL A 402 28.39 57.29 62.01
C VAL A 402 27.97 56.41 60.84
N ALA A 403 28.65 56.57 59.71
CA ALA A 403 28.67 55.59 58.64
C ALA A 403 30.03 54.89 58.65
N ILE A 404 30.03 53.58 58.82
CA ILE A 404 31.24 52.77 58.91
C ILE A 404 31.33 51.93 57.64
N THR A 405 32.34 52.23 56.82
CA THR A 405 32.66 51.44 55.63
C THR A 405 33.79 50.48 55.95
N GLY A 406 33.70 49.22 55.52
CA GLY A 406 34.73 48.21 55.74
C GLY A 406 34.72 47.10 54.70
#